data_AF-A0A949GLS9-F1
#
_entry.id   AF-A0A949GLS9-F1
#
_cell.length_a   1.000
_cell.length_b   1.000
_cell.length_c   1.000
_cell.angle_alpha   90.00
_cell.angle_beta   90.00
_cell.angle_gamma   90.00
#
_symmetry.space_group_name_H-M   'P 1'
#
loop_
_entity.id
_entity.type
_entity.pdbx_description
1 polymer ?
#
loop_
_entity_poly.entity_id
_entity_poly.type
_entity_poly.pdbx_seq_one_letter_code
_entity_poly.pdbx_strand_id
1 'polypeptide(L)'
;MTSKISRLAAAFLMTLALAMTAAYASEPIKGWWEAGGAPQDYDFGTEHVDGAPSQKSAFIKCIVAAPQKWGTLSQAVSATPYLGKRVRLSAMLKTQDADSAQLWLQVQGSGNKMLSFDNMNDRPVKGTTDWKRYDAVLDVPKGA
;
A
#
# COMPACT_ATOMS: atom_id res chain seq x y z
N MET A 1 -24.95 -72.93 -13.78
CA MET A 1 -24.04 -72.80 -12.62
C MET A 1 -22.66 -72.54 -13.20
N THR A 2 -21.90 -71.47 -12.94
CA THR A 2 -21.94 -70.41 -11.93
C THR A 2 -21.07 -69.27 -12.45
N SER A 3 -21.59 -68.05 -12.37
CA SER A 3 -20.88 -66.79 -12.59
C SER A 3 -19.96 -66.49 -11.40
N LYS A 4 -18.82 -65.81 -11.63
CA LYS A 4 -18.54 -64.45 -11.13
C LYS A 4 -17.04 -64.11 -11.22
N ILE A 5 -16.73 -63.16 -12.11
CA ILE A 5 -15.49 -62.39 -12.12
C ILE A 5 -15.56 -61.40 -10.94
N SER A 6 -14.67 -61.54 -9.97
CA SER A 6 -14.52 -60.62 -8.85
C SER A 6 -13.76 -59.36 -9.30
N ARG A 7 -14.44 -58.22 -9.20
CA ARG A 7 -13.91 -56.89 -9.51
C ARG A 7 -12.97 -56.44 -8.37
N LEU A 8 -11.74 -56.05 -8.71
CA LEU A 8 -10.96 -55.15 -7.86
C LEU A 8 -11.67 -53.78 -7.83
N ALA A 9 -12.08 -53.33 -6.66
CA ALA A 9 -12.43 -51.94 -6.43
C ALA A 9 -11.29 -51.31 -5.61
N ALA A 10 -10.54 -50.43 -6.26
CA ALA A 10 -9.48 -49.64 -5.65
C ALA A 10 -10.08 -48.67 -4.61
N ALA A 11 -9.44 -48.58 -3.45
CA ALA A 11 -9.76 -47.60 -2.43
C ALA A 11 -9.36 -46.20 -2.91
N PHE A 12 -10.33 -45.28 -2.97
CA PHE A 12 -10.10 -43.88 -3.27
C PHE A 12 -10.06 -43.10 -1.95
N LEU A 13 -8.87 -42.90 -1.40
CA LEU A 13 -8.64 -41.97 -0.28
C LEU A 13 -8.57 -40.55 -0.85
N MET A 14 -9.71 -39.86 -0.89
CA MET A 14 -9.75 -38.41 -1.10
C MET A 14 -9.37 -37.73 0.23
N THR A 15 -8.10 -37.36 0.38
CA THR A 15 -7.71 -36.34 1.36
C THR A 15 -8.10 -34.97 0.81
N LEU A 16 -9.21 -34.43 1.30
CA LEU A 16 -9.58 -33.05 1.04
C LEU A 16 -8.66 -32.13 1.86
N ALA A 17 -7.59 -31.63 1.24
CA ALA A 17 -6.78 -30.58 1.84
C ALA A 17 -7.59 -29.28 1.79
N LEU A 18 -8.23 -28.95 2.90
CA LEU A 18 -8.92 -27.66 3.06
C LEU A 18 -7.85 -26.58 3.21
N ALA A 19 -7.52 -25.88 2.13
CA ALA A 19 -6.70 -24.70 2.20
C ALA A 19 -7.46 -23.63 3.00
N MET A 20 -7.11 -23.45 4.28
CA MET A 20 -7.57 -22.31 5.05
C MET A 20 -6.91 -21.06 4.49
N THR A 21 -7.56 -20.39 3.54
CA THR A 21 -7.29 -18.98 3.29
C THR A 21 -7.84 -18.21 4.49
N ALA A 22 -7.02 -18.03 5.52
CA ALA A 22 -7.28 -17.01 6.51
C ALA A 22 -7.19 -15.66 5.78
N ALA A 23 -8.32 -15.01 5.57
CA ALA A 23 -8.33 -13.58 5.31
C ALA A 23 -7.80 -12.92 6.59
N TYR A 24 -6.50 -12.63 6.63
CA TYR A 24 -5.95 -11.79 7.67
C TYR A 24 -6.57 -10.41 7.48
N ALA A 25 -7.47 -10.03 8.38
CA ALA A 25 -7.95 -8.66 8.42
C ALA A 25 -6.73 -7.76 8.63
N SER A 26 -6.51 -6.83 7.71
CA SER A 26 -5.44 -5.85 7.82
C SER A 26 -5.59 -5.05 9.12
N GLU A 27 -4.52 -4.95 9.90
CA GLU A 27 -4.56 -4.10 11.09
C GLU A 27 -4.56 -2.62 10.67
N PRO A 28 -5.42 -1.77 11.28
CA PRO A 28 -5.44 -0.34 11.02
C PRO A 28 -4.06 0.30 11.24
N ILE A 29 -3.67 1.19 10.33
CA ILE A 29 -2.39 1.89 10.41
C ILE A 29 -2.55 3.05 11.39
N LYS A 30 -2.12 2.85 12.65
CA LYS A 30 -2.27 3.85 13.71
C LYS A 30 -1.74 5.23 13.29
N GLY A 31 -2.60 6.24 13.37
CA GLY A 31 -2.26 7.64 13.05
C GLY A 31 -2.24 7.98 11.57
N TRP A 32 -2.67 7.06 10.70
CA TRP A 32 -2.85 7.25 9.27
C TRP A 32 -4.31 7.02 8.90
N TRP A 33 -4.77 7.68 7.84
CA TRP A 33 -6.08 7.42 7.25
C TRP A 33 -5.97 7.11 5.76
N GLU A 34 -6.91 6.31 5.28
CA GLU A 34 -7.09 5.96 3.88
C GLU A 34 -7.81 7.11 3.17
N ALA A 35 -7.35 7.45 1.97
CA ALA A 35 -7.96 8.47 1.13
C ALA A 35 -7.67 8.15 -0.34
N GLY A 36 -8.15 8.99 -1.26
CA GLY A 36 -7.81 8.86 -2.67
C GLY A 36 -8.89 9.38 -3.59
N GLY A 37 -8.66 9.22 -4.90
CA GLY A 37 -9.69 9.45 -5.91
C GLY A 37 -10.69 8.30 -6.01
N ALA A 38 -10.32 7.09 -5.61
CA ALA A 38 -11.20 5.94 -5.45
C ALA A 38 -10.61 4.96 -4.42
N PRO A 39 -10.54 5.33 -3.12
CA PRO A 39 -9.94 4.46 -2.10
C PRO A 39 -10.59 3.07 -2.04
N GLN A 40 -11.87 2.94 -2.39
CA GLN A 40 -12.58 1.65 -2.44
C GLN A 40 -12.02 0.65 -3.48
N ASP A 41 -11.21 1.12 -4.44
CA ASP A 41 -10.55 0.26 -5.44
C ASP A 41 -9.24 -0.34 -4.89
N TYR A 42 -8.89 -0.02 -3.64
CA TYR A 42 -7.65 -0.41 -2.99
C TYR A 42 -7.93 -1.04 -1.63
N ASP A 43 -7.11 -2.02 -1.28
CA ASP A 43 -6.98 -2.54 0.08
C ASP A 43 -5.75 -1.89 0.74
N PHE A 44 -5.88 -1.66 2.05
CA PHE A 44 -4.88 -0.97 2.85
C PHE A 44 -4.60 -1.77 4.11
N GLY A 45 -3.37 -1.67 4.60
CA GLY A 45 -3.03 -2.35 5.82
C GLY A 45 -1.58 -2.34 6.17
N THR A 46 -1.24 -3.22 7.09
CA THR A 46 0.15 -3.51 7.44
C THR A 46 0.44 -4.98 7.25
N GLU A 47 1.66 -5.27 6.81
CA GLU A 47 2.14 -6.62 6.61
C GLU A 47 3.60 -6.76 7.05
N HIS A 48 4.00 -8.01 7.30
CA HIS A 48 5.41 -8.37 7.42
C HIS A 48 5.92 -8.71 6.02
N VAL A 49 7.06 -8.13 5.64
CA VAL A 49 7.71 -8.43 4.36
C VAL A 49 9.14 -8.81 4.65
N ASP A 50 9.51 -10.04 4.29
CA ASP A 50 10.89 -10.51 4.43
C ASP A 50 11.86 -9.60 3.67
N GLY A 51 12.96 -9.24 4.33
CA GLY A 51 13.94 -8.31 3.77
C GLY A 51 13.50 -6.83 3.77
N ALA A 52 12.35 -6.49 4.38
CA ALA A 52 11.99 -5.10 4.56
C ALA A 52 12.93 -4.36 5.53
N PRO A 53 13.13 -3.05 5.34
CA PRO A 53 13.91 -2.22 6.26
C PRO A 53 13.33 -2.12 7.69
N SER A 54 12.06 -2.49 7.88
CA SER A 54 11.35 -2.52 9.16
C SER A 54 10.59 -3.83 9.34
N GLN A 55 10.30 -4.20 10.58
CA GLN A 55 9.53 -5.42 10.92
C GLN A 55 8.08 -5.39 10.41
N LYS A 56 7.53 -4.21 10.13
CA LYS A 56 6.17 -4.01 9.63
C LYS A 56 6.19 -2.91 8.57
N SER A 57 5.52 -3.15 7.45
CA SER A 57 5.36 -2.19 6.36
C SER A 57 3.88 -1.91 6.13
N ALA A 58 3.54 -0.68 5.73
CA ALA A 58 2.21 -0.38 5.23
C ALA A 58 2.11 -0.78 3.75
N PHE A 59 0.95 -1.28 3.32
CA PHE A 59 0.67 -1.58 1.93
C PHE A 59 -0.53 -0.79 1.40
N ILE A 60 -0.52 -0.55 0.09
CA ILE A 60 -1.65 -0.08 -0.70
C ILE A 60 -1.73 -1.03 -1.89
N LYS A 61 -2.82 -1.78 -2.00
CA LYS A 61 -2.98 -2.82 -3.01
C LYS A 61 -4.21 -2.54 -3.86
N CYS A 62 -4.03 -2.33 -5.16
CA CYS A 62 -5.16 -2.26 -6.08
C CYS A 62 -5.87 -3.62 -6.15
N ILE A 63 -7.19 -3.64 -5.95
CA ILE A 63 -8.02 -4.85 -5.95
C ILE A 63 -8.95 -4.96 -7.15
N VAL A 64 -8.86 -4.00 -8.08
CA VAL A 64 -9.60 -3.98 -9.35
C VAL A 64 -8.64 -4.12 -10.53
N ALA A 65 -9.13 -4.66 -11.65
CA ALA A 65 -8.30 -4.96 -12.82
C ALA A 65 -7.84 -3.70 -13.61
N ALA A 66 -8.60 -2.61 -13.55
CA ALA A 66 -8.36 -1.40 -14.34
C ALA A 66 -8.69 -0.13 -13.53
N PRO A 67 -7.91 0.20 -12.49
CA PRO A 67 -8.16 1.37 -11.66
C PRO A 67 -8.09 2.65 -12.48
N GLN A 68 -9.09 3.54 -12.33
CA GLN A 68 -9.11 4.84 -13.02
C GLN A 68 -8.64 6.00 -12.11
N LYS A 69 -8.52 5.74 -10.82
CA LYS A 69 -8.16 6.69 -9.78
C LYS A 69 -7.22 6.01 -8.79
N TRP A 70 -6.62 6.80 -7.91
CA TRP A 70 -5.59 6.38 -6.96
C TRP A 70 -6.16 6.20 -5.55
N GLY A 71 -5.48 5.37 -4.76
CA GLY A 71 -5.60 5.26 -3.30
C GLY A 71 -4.33 5.78 -2.62
N THR A 72 -4.46 6.32 -1.41
CA THR A 72 -3.33 6.82 -0.61
C THR A 72 -3.54 6.55 0.86
N LEU A 73 -2.43 6.49 1.59
CA LEU A 73 -2.38 6.71 3.03
C LEU A 73 -1.94 8.14 3.31
N SER A 74 -2.52 8.73 4.35
CA SER A 74 -2.29 10.12 4.73
C SER A 74 -2.09 10.26 6.23
N GLN A 75 -1.22 11.17 6.64
CA GLN A 75 -1.04 11.59 8.04
C GLN A 75 -0.89 13.12 8.08
N ALA A 76 -1.38 13.74 9.15
CA ALA A 76 -1.20 15.16 9.43
C ALA A 76 -0.31 15.34 10.66
N VAL A 77 0.59 16.32 10.57
CA VAL A 77 1.44 16.77 11.68
C VAL A 77 1.44 18.29 11.71
N SER A 78 1.73 18.89 12.86
CA SER A 78 1.84 20.35 12.95
C SER A 78 3.00 20.85 12.08
N ALA A 79 2.74 21.88 11.27
CA ALA A 79 3.76 22.57 10.49
C ALA A 79 4.61 23.54 11.33
N THR A 80 4.18 23.87 12.56
CA THR A 80 4.83 24.87 13.43
C THR A 80 6.34 24.63 13.62
N PRO A 81 6.84 23.40 13.87
CA PRO A 81 8.27 23.15 14.04
C PRO A 81 9.08 23.35 12.74
N TYR A 82 8.40 23.48 11.60
CA TYR A 82 8.98 23.49 10.27
C TYR A 82 8.87 24.84 9.55
N LEU A 83 8.23 25.84 10.17
CA LEU A 83 8.05 27.17 9.56
C LEU A 83 9.39 27.76 9.07
N GLY A 84 9.41 28.16 7.80
CA GLY A 84 10.58 28.72 7.13
C GLY A 84 11.69 27.71 6.80
N LYS A 85 11.45 26.40 6.93
CA LYS A 85 12.42 25.34 6.64
C LYS A 85 12.08 24.62 5.33
N ARG A 86 13.10 23.99 4.76
CA ARG A 86 12.94 22.95 3.75
C ARG A 86 12.76 21.61 4.44
N VAL A 87 11.65 20.93 4.14
CA VAL A 87 11.28 19.64 4.74
C VAL A 87 11.38 18.54 3.70
N ARG A 88 11.83 17.37 4.15
CA ARG A 88 11.88 16.14 3.35
C ARG A 88 11.09 15.05 4.07
N LEU A 89 10.12 14.48 3.37
CA LEU A 89 9.54 13.18 3.69
C LEU A 89 10.33 12.11 2.93
N SER A 90 10.91 11.16 3.65
CA SER A 90 11.62 10.03 3.07
C SER A 90 10.95 8.72 3.46
N ALA A 91 10.82 7.80 2.50
CA ALA A 91 10.34 6.44 2.76
C ALA A 91 11.10 5.42 1.90
N MET A 92 11.13 4.18 2.40
CA MET A 92 11.51 3.03 1.59
C MET A 92 10.25 2.50 0.91
N LEU A 93 10.26 2.41 -0.41
CA LEU A 93 9.16 1.86 -1.21
C LEU A 93 9.62 0.63 -1.97
N LYS A 94 8.73 -0.36 -2.05
CA LYS A 94 8.79 -1.53 -2.93
C LYS A 94 7.50 -1.56 -3.72
N THR A 95 7.56 -1.88 -5.00
CA THR A 95 6.38 -1.96 -5.87
C THR A 95 6.35 -3.27 -6.61
N GLN A 96 5.14 -3.73 -6.94
CA GLN A 96 4.89 -4.83 -7.85
C GLN A 96 3.88 -4.35 -8.89
N ASP A 97 4.26 -4.42 -10.16
CA ASP A 97 3.42 -4.12 -11.33
C ASP A 97 2.68 -2.77 -11.23
N ALA A 98 3.34 -1.76 -10.65
CA ALA A 98 2.73 -0.45 -10.43
C ALA A 98 2.76 0.42 -11.69
N ASP A 99 1.61 0.95 -12.11
CA ASP A 99 1.54 2.00 -13.13
C ASP A 99 2.26 3.28 -12.66
N SER A 100 2.04 3.64 -11.39
CA SER A 100 2.67 4.74 -10.69
C SER A 100 2.48 4.59 -9.18
N ALA A 101 3.56 4.73 -8.43
CA ALA A 101 3.56 4.90 -6.97
C ALA A 101 4.41 6.12 -6.58
N GLN A 102 3.95 6.88 -5.59
CA GLN A 102 4.47 8.20 -5.26
C GLN A 102 4.44 8.44 -3.74
N LEU A 103 5.38 9.24 -3.24
CA LEU A 103 5.21 9.95 -1.97
C LEU A 103 4.60 11.31 -2.26
N TRP A 104 3.86 11.82 -1.28
CA TRP A 104 3.31 13.16 -1.33
C TRP A 104 3.54 13.90 -0.02
N LEU A 105 3.70 15.21 -0.11
CA LEU A 105 3.85 16.11 1.03
C LEU A 105 3.16 17.43 0.68
N GLN A 106 2.32 17.93 1.58
CA GLN A 106 1.54 19.14 1.38
C GLN A 106 1.59 20.03 2.63
N VAL A 107 1.76 21.33 2.44
CA VAL A 107 1.54 22.33 3.48
C VAL A 107 0.17 22.96 3.27
N GLN A 108 -0.68 22.86 4.28
CA GLN A 108 -1.99 23.50 4.31
C GLN A 108 -1.92 24.74 5.19
N GLY A 109 -2.36 25.88 4.65
CA GLY A 109 -2.55 27.12 5.40
C GLY A 109 -4.01 27.33 5.79
N SER A 110 -4.33 28.53 6.29
CA SER A 110 -5.68 28.91 6.66
C SER A 110 -6.69 28.74 5.51
N GLY A 111 -7.92 28.33 5.86
CA GLY A 111 -8.98 28.09 4.88
C GLY A 111 -8.69 26.97 3.88
N ASN A 112 -7.90 25.95 4.27
CA ASN A 112 -7.47 24.84 3.42
C ASN A 112 -6.67 25.27 2.18
N LYS A 113 -6.05 26.45 2.20
CA LYS A 113 -5.20 26.90 1.10
C LYS A 113 -3.96 26.01 1.03
N MET A 114 -3.76 25.35 -0.11
CA MET A 114 -2.51 24.63 -0.38
C MET A 114 -1.38 25.64 -0.61
N LEU A 115 -0.40 25.66 0.29
CA LEU A 115 0.72 26.60 0.25
C LEU A 115 1.93 26.02 -0.47
N SER A 116 2.16 24.72 -0.35
CA SER A 116 3.26 24.01 -1.01
C SER A 116 2.91 22.54 -1.17
N PHE A 117 3.41 21.92 -2.23
CA PHE A 117 3.06 20.54 -2.58
C PHE A 117 4.18 19.90 -3.40
N ASP A 118 4.55 18.67 -3.03
CA ASP A 118 5.35 17.77 -3.85
C ASP A 118 4.68 16.40 -3.82
N ASN A 119 4.42 15.84 -5.00
CA ASN A 119 3.74 14.55 -5.17
C ASN A 119 4.56 13.58 -6.04
N MET A 120 5.85 13.86 -6.27
CA MET A 120 6.70 13.03 -7.14
C MET A 120 6.15 12.78 -8.57
N ASN A 121 5.23 13.60 -9.07
CA ASN A 121 4.57 13.36 -10.36
C ASN A 121 5.52 13.37 -11.57
N ASP A 122 6.66 14.05 -11.43
CA ASP A 122 7.75 14.09 -12.41
C ASP A 122 8.71 12.89 -12.30
N ARG A 123 8.64 12.15 -11.20
CA ARG A 123 9.54 11.03 -10.85
C ARG A 123 8.81 9.85 -10.17
N PRO A 124 7.67 9.38 -10.72
CA PRO A 124 6.92 8.28 -10.11
C PRO A 124 7.73 6.98 -10.12
N VAL A 125 7.48 6.12 -9.15
CA VAL A 125 7.97 4.74 -9.16
C VAL A 125 7.06 3.92 -10.06
N LYS A 126 7.64 3.19 -11.02
CA LYS A 126 6.90 2.39 -12.00
C LYS A 126 7.39 0.95 -12.03
N GLY A 127 6.50 0.04 -12.44
CA GLY A 127 6.75 -1.38 -12.56
C GLY A 127 7.06 -2.04 -11.23
N THR A 128 7.85 -3.10 -11.30
CA THR A 128 8.29 -3.88 -10.14
C THR A 128 9.69 -3.44 -9.71
N THR A 129 9.82 -3.01 -8.46
CA THR A 129 11.11 -2.60 -7.88
C THR A 129 11.33 -3.28 -6.55
N ASP A 130 12.60 -3.47 -6.17
CA ASP A 130 12.91 -3.80 -4.78
C ASP A 130 12.88 -2.54 -3.89
N TRP A 131 13.04 -2.74 -2.58
CA TRP A 131 13.10 -1.66 -1.59
C TRP A 131 14.13 -0.60 -1.99
N LYS A 132 13.65 0.62 -2.22
CA LYS A 132 14.49 1.78 -2.52
C LYS A 132 13.98 3.01 -1.80
N ARG A 133 14.91 3.89 -1.41
CA ARG A 133 14.56 5.17 -0.78
C ARG A 133 14.04 6.17 -1.81
N TYR A 134 12.95 6.82 -1.48
CA TYR A 134 12.37 7.93 -2.23
C TYR A 134 12.08 9.11 -1.30
N ASP A 135 12.07 10.30 -1.87
CA ASP A 135 11.94 11.57 -1.15
C ASP A 135 10.90 12.48 -1.83
N ALA A 136 10.02 13.06 -1.02
CA ALA A 136 9.23 14.25 -1.35
C ALA A 136 9.75 15.44 -0.54
N VAL A 137 9.98 16.58 -1.19
CA VAL A 137 10.65 17.76 -0.60
C VAL A 137 9.89 19.02 -0.94
N LEU A 138 9.60 19.84 0.06
CA LEU A 138 9.03 21.17 -0.14
C LEU A 138 9.59 22.19 0.86
N ASP A 139 9.34 23.46 0.58
CA ASP A 139 9.61 24.56 1.51
C ASP A 139 8.34 24.89 2.29
N VAL A 140 8.44 25.09 3.60
CA VAL A 140 7.31 25.48 4.45
C VAL A 140 7.35 27.00 4.63
N PRO A 141 6.33 27.76 4.16
CA PRO A 141 6.30 29.20 4.34
C PRO A 141 6.36 29.60 5.82
N LYS A 142 7.03 30.73 6.12
CA LYS A 142 7.14 31.23 7.51
C LYS A 142 5.77 31.58 8.15
N GLY A 143 4.81 31.96 7.32
CA GLY A 143 3.44 32.30 7.75
C GLY A 143 2.40 31.24 7.36
N ALA A 144 2.83 29.98 7.24
CA ALA A 144 1.93 28.86 7.03
C ALA A 144 0.99 28.64 8.22
#